data_AF-A0A3C2DZD5-F1
#
_entry.id   AF-A0A3C2DZD5-F1
#
_cell.length_a   1.000
_cell.length_b   1.000
_cell.length_c   1.000
_cell.angle_alpha   90.00
_cell.angle_beta   90.00
_cell.angle_gamma   90.00
#
_symmetry.space_group_name_H-M   'P 1'
#
loop_
_entity.id
_entity.type
_entity.pdbx_description
1 polymer ?
#
loop_
_entity_poly.entity_id
_entity_poly.type
_entity_poly.pdbx_seq_one_letter_code
_entity_poly.pdbx_strand_id
1 'polypeptide(L)' 'VGDSLRTDITGAENAGIDSLLVTDGLHREEIGLAMGETPDPVRLAGFCMAAGHFPNGAITSFRWNGE' A
#
# COMPACT_ATOMS: atom_id res chain seq x y z
N VAL A 1 -2.43 8.60 1.73
CA VAL A 1 -3.20 7.41 1.30
C VAL A 1 -2.92 7.21 -0.18
N GLY A 2 -2.50 6.04 -0.61
CA GLY A 2 -2.16 5.77 -2.01
C GLY A 2 -1.72 4.33 -2.23
N ASP A 3 -1.47 3.95 -3.48
CA ASP A 3 -1.22 2.56 -3.90
C ASP A 3 0.22 2.32 -4.39
N SER A 4 1.06 3.36 -4.36
CA SER A 4 2.44 3.31 -4.81
C SER A 4 3.41 3.66 -3.67
N LEU A 5 4.32 2.73 -3.37
CA LEU A 5 5.39 2.97 -2.40
C LEU A 5 6.29 4.13 -2.85
N ARG A 6 6.66 4.16 -4.14
CA ARG A 6 7.65 5.10 -4.70
C ARG A 6 7.14 6.54 -4.83
N THR A 7 5.82 6.73 -4.89
CA THR A 7 5.23 8.07 -5.06
C THR A 7 4.48 8.50 -3.82
N ASP A 8 3.50 7.71 -3.38
CA ASP A 8 2.58 8.16 -2.33
C ASP A 8 3.20 8.00 -0.95
N ILE A 9 3.82 6.85 -0.68
CA ILE A 9 4.44 6.58 0.61
C ILE A 9 5.74 7.38 0.75
N THR A 10 6.61 7.38 -0.25
CA THR A 10 7.80 8.28 -0.27
C THR A 10 7.39 9.75 -0.13
N GLY A 11 6.30 10.18 -0.77
CA GLY A 11 5.79 11.55 -0.64
C GLY A 11 5.36 11.88 0.78
N ALA A 12 4.64 10.98 1.44
CA ALA A 12 4.21 11.15 2.82
C ALA A 12 5.39 11.13 3.82
N GLU A 13 6.35 10.23 3.64
CA GLU A 13 7.59 10.20 4.44
C GLU A 13 8.35 11.52 4.33
N ASN A 14 8.53 12.04 3.11
CA ASN A 14 9.18 13.34 2.87
C ASN A 14 8.41 14.52 3.47
N ALA A 15 7.08 14.43 3.53
CA ALA A 15 6.24 15.44 4.14
C ALA A 15 6.11 15.29 5.67
N GLY A 16 6.61 14.19 6.26
CA GLY A 16 6.49 13.91 7.69
C GLY A 16 5.05 13.66 8.15
N ILE A 17 4.22 13.03 7.31
CA ILE A 17 2.81 12.73 7.61
C ILE A 17 2.54 11.22 7.59
N ASP A 18 1.51 10.81 8.31
CA ASP A 18 1.07 9.42 8.30
C ASP A 18 0.51 9.01 6.93
N SER A 19 0.78 7.77 6.56
CA SER A 19 0.42 7.20 5.28
C SER A 19 -0.30 5.86 5.41
N LEU A 20 -1.17 5.59 4.44
CA LEU A 20 -1.96 4.36 4.35
C LEU A 20 -1.81 3.81 2.94
N LEU A 21 -1.26 2.60 2.83
CA LEU A 21 -1.07 1.91 1.56
C LEU A 21 -2.35 1.17 1.14
N VAL A 22 -2.80 1.37 -0.10
CA VAL A 22 -3.92 0.67 -0.71
C VAL A 22 -3.36 -0.46 -1.57
N THR A 23 -3.57 -1.71 -1.16
CA THR A 23 -2.85 -2.85 -1.73
C THR A 23 -3.49 -3.45 -2.98
N ASP A 24 -4.74 -3.08 -3.29
CA ASP A 24 -5.42 -3.49 -4.51
C ASP A 24 -5.19 -2.57 -5.73
N GLY A 25 -4.35 -1.53 -5.60
CA GLY A 25 -4.00 -0.64 -6.70
C GLY A 25 -2.89 -1.18 -7.61
N LEU A 26 -2.03 -0.29 -8.09
CA LEU A 26 -1.04 -0.50 -9.16
C LEU A 26 -0.11 -1.71 -8.96
N HIS A 27 0.18 -2.10 -7.71
CA HIS A 27 1.15 -3.15 -7.38
C HIS A 27 0.49 -4.52 -7.10
N ARG A 28 -0.80 -4.69 -7.39
CA ARG A 28 -1.55 -5.93 -7.10
C ARG A 28 -0.84 -7.20 -7.57
N GLU A 29 -0.25 -7.17 -8.77
CA GLU A 29 0.50 -8.29 -9.35
C GLU A 29 1.87 -8.49 -8.69
N GLU A 30 2.57 -7.39 -8.36
CA GLU A 30 3.88 -7.41 -7.72
C GLU A 30 3.83 -7.92 -6.27
N ILE A 31 2.70 -7.73 -5.59
CA ILE A 31 2.45 -8.23 -4.24
C ILE A 31 1.87 -9.66 -4.28
N GLY A 32 1.59 -10.20 -5.48
CA GLY A 32 1.05 -11.53 -5.69
C GLY A 32 -0.35 -11.73 -5.13
N LEU A 33 -1.20 -10.70 -5.20
CA LEU A 33 -2.55 -10.70 -4.65
C LEU A 33 -3.59 -11.04 -5.71
N ALA A 34 -4.49 -11.96 -5.39
CA ALA A 34 -5.73 -12.10 -6.15
C ALA A 34 -6.63 -10.87 -5.93
N MET A 35 -7.54 -10.62 -6.88
CA MET A 35 -8.48 -9.50 -6.76
C MET A 35 -9.28 -9.55 -5.45
N GLY A 36 -9.13 -8.54 -4.59
CA GLY A 36 -9.91 -8.40 -3.34
C GLY A 36 -9.38 -9.22 -2.16
N GLU A 37 -8.22 -9.86 -2.28
CA GLU A 37 -7.59 -10.59 -1.19
C GLU A 37 -6.85 -9.64 -0.23
N THR A 38 -6.92 -9.93 1.07
CA THR A 38 -6.10 -9.24 2.06
C THR A 38 -4.65 -9.72 1.92
N PRO A 39 -3.67 -8.81 1.81
CA PRO A 39 -2.28 -9.21 1.74
C PRO A 39 -1.86 -10.04 2.94
N ASP A 40 -1.14 -11.14 2.67
CA ASP A 40 -0.35 -11.81 3.69
C ASP A 40 0.57 -10.75 4.35
N PRO A 41 0.43 -10.51 5.67
CA PRO A 41 1.21 -9.49 6.36
C PRO A 41 2.73 -9.67 6.22
N VAL A 42 3.20 -10.91 6.11
CA VAL A 42 4.62 -11.23 5.94
C VAL A 42 5.10 -10.83 4.54
N ARG A 43 4.31 -11.12 3.51
CA ARG A 43 4.64 -10.70 2.13
C ARG A 43 4.62 -9.20 1.99
N LEU A 44 3.62 -8.54 2.57
CA LEU A 44 3.50 -7.08 2.54
C LEU A 44 4.69 -6.41 3.24
N ALA A 45 5.10 -6.93 4.40
CA ALA A 45 6.29 -6.45 5.10
C ALA A 45 7.56 -6.66 4.26
N GLY A 46 7.69 -7.82 3.60
CA GLY A 46 8.80 -8.09 2.68
C GLY A 46 8.87 -7.12 1.49
N PHE A 47 7.72 -6.80 0.90
CA PHE A 47 7.60 -5.82 -0.18
C PHE A 47 8.01 -4.41 0.27
N CYS A 48 7.51 -3.95 1.42
CA CYS A 48 7.89 -2.65 2.00
C CYS A 48 9.39 -2.59 2.32
N MET A 49 9.94 -3.66 2.92
CA MET A 49 11.37 -3.75 3.24
C MET A 49 12.26 -3.73 2.00
N ALA A 50 11.87 -4.42 0.94
CA ALA A 50 12.62 -4.43 -0.33
C ALA A 50 12.63 -3.05 -1.00
N ALA A 51 11.54 -2.30 -0.88
CA ALA A 51 11.42 -0.94 -1.42
C ALA A 51 12.02 0.15 -0.51
N GLY A 52 12.21 -0.14 0.78
CA GLY A 52 12.75 0.81 1.76
C GLY A 52 11.76 1.89 2.22
N HIS A 53 10.45 1.65 2.04
CA HIS A 53 9.38 2.60 2.39
C HIS A 53 8.34 1.91 3.28
N PHE A 54 7.90 2.60 4.34
CA PHE A 54 7.11 1.98 5.40
C PHE A 54 5.83 2.78 5.70
N PRO A 55 4.66 2.34 5.19
CA PRO A 55 3.41 2.98 5.52
C PRO A 55 2.98 2.73 6.98
N ASN A 56 2.23 3.66 7.57
CA ASN A 56 1.71 3.49 8.95
C ASN A 56 0.61 2.43 9.04
N GLY A 57 -0.04 2.14 7.93
CA GLY A 57 -1.00 1.06 7.81
C GLY A 57 -1.22 0.67 6.36
N ALA A 58 -1.91 -0.45 6.17
CA ALA A 58 -2.34 -0.89 4.85
C ALA A 58 -3.79 -1.34 4.87
N ILE A 59 -4.49 -1.09 3.77
CA ILE A 59 -5.87 -1.52 3.53
C ILE A 59 -5.96 -2.15 2.14
N THR A 60 -6.91 -3.06 1.96
CA THR A 60 -7.14 -3.66 0.64
C THR A 60 -7.64 -2.62 -0.36
N SER A 61 -8.73 -1.92 -0.05
CA SER A 61 -9.33 -0.94 -0.96
C SER A 61 -9.84 0.28 -0.22
N PHE A 62 -9.73 1.46 -0.83
CA PHE A 62 -10.32 2.70 -0.37
C PHE A 62 -11.54 3.04 -1.25
N ARG A 63 -12.74 3.09 -0.67
CA ARG A 63 -14.00 3.23 -1.42
C ARG A 63 -14.86 4.37 -0.88
N TRP A 64 -15.55 5.05 -1.78
CA TRP A 64 -16.62 5.99 -1.46
C TRP A 64 -17.95 5.29 -1.70
N ASN A 65 -18.79 5.16 -0.67
CA ASN A 65 -20.14 4.63 -0.80
C ASN A 65 -21.03 5.72 -1.40
N GLY A 66 -20.99 5.85 -2.72
CA GLY A 66 -21.69 6.89 -3.47
C GLY A 66 -21.85 6.55 -4.94
N GLU A 67 -22.18 5.28 -5.23
CA GLU A 67 -22.90 4.77 -6.41
C GLU A 67 -23.23 3.28 -6.20
#